data_AF-A0A0B1TU34-F1
#
_entry.id   AF-A0A0B1TU34-F1
#
_cell.length_a   1.000
_cell.length_b   1.000
_cell.length_c   1.000
_cell.angle_alpha   90.00
_cell.angle_beta   90.00
_cell.angle_gamma   90.00
#
_symmetry.space_group_name_H-M   'P 1'
#
loop_
_entity.id
_entity.type
_entity.pdbx_description
1 polymer ?
#
loop_
_entity_poly.entity_id
_entity_poly.type
_entity_poly.pdbx_seq_one_letter_code
_entity_poly.pdbx_strand_id
1 'polypeptide(L)'
;MFTKRMLILALVFAYTGIEQAFWTGIYPTCISFTQKLGTNTNALLALNSVAAGLGQVAAGLTFGILGTRTRRIGRDAIVFMGAVLHLLTFAMIYMNIPDNAPLQKTTDCGGILSPSVAIALVCGGLLGFGDACWNTQIYSFLCDRYSDRSSEAFAIFKFYQSLLSCAVFFYSSLLKLSWHLLILLVTSLTAAVCFFLIERFASPVRVEETPDAEAPLNLKRIDYRPKISSSVPDVTVTTDEARKHKDSK
;
A
#
# COMPACT_ATOMS: atom_id res chain seq x y z
N MET A 1 17.34 10.15 -15.53
CA MET A 1 16.83 9.34 -14.40
C MET A 1 17.53 9.65 -13.08
N PHE A 2 18.84 9.93 -13.07
CA PHE A 2 19.54 10.46 -11.89
C PHE A 2 19.20 11.94 -11.62
N THR A 3 18.01 12.17 -11.08
CA THR A 3 17.63 13.48 -10.54
C THR A 3 17.86 13.51 -9.04
N LYS A 4 18.15 14.68 -8.48
CA LYS A 4 18.31 14.84 -7.01
C LYS A 4 17.10 14.25 -6.24
N ARG A 5 15.88 14.41 -6.79
CA ARG A 5 14.65 13.85 -6.21
C ARG A 5 14.63 12.32 -6.21
N MET A 6 14.97 11.70 -7.34
CA MET A 6 15.02 10.23 -7.43
C MET A 6 16.11 9.64 -6.53
N LEU A 7 17.23 10.35 -6.33
CA LEU A 7 18.28 9.92 -5.40
C LEU A 7 17.81 9.96 -3.95
N ILE A 8 17.04 10.98 -3.54
CA ILE A 8 16.44 11.04 -2.21
C ILE A 8 15.35 9.96 -2.05
N LEU A 9 14.55 9.70 -3.09
CA LEU A 9 13.58 8.60 -3.11
C LEU A 9 14.23 7.23 -2.98
N ALA A 10 15.44 7.04 -3.51
CA ALA A 10 16.17 5.80 -3.36
C ALA A 10 16.40 5.43 -1.88
N LEU A 11 16.54 6.41 -0.98
CA LEU A 11 16.62 6.17 0.46
C LEU A 11 15.30 5.66 1.04
N VAL A 12 14.17 6.15 0.52
CA VAL A 12 12.83 5.66 0.89
C VAL A 12 12.65 4.22 0.41
N PHE A 13 13.04 3.93 -0.84
CA PHE A 13 12.97 2.60 -1.44
C PHE A 13 13.91 1.60 -0.75
N ALA A 14 15.08 2.07 -0.32
CA ALA A 14 16.02 1.29 0.47
C ALA A 14 15.41 0.84 1.80
N TYR A 15 14.74 1.75 2.50
CA TYR A 15 14.04 1.43 3.75
C TYR A 15 12.95 0.37 3.54
N THR A 16 12.11 0.49 2.50
CA THR A 16 11.07 -0.53 2.27
C THR A 16 11.66 -1.90 1.93
N GLY A 17 12.84 -1.98 1.31
CA GLY A 17 13.57 -3.23 1.15
C GLY A 17 14.05 -3.83 2.47
N ILE A 18 14.68 -3.01 3.31
CA ILE A 18 15.16 -3.44 4.63
C ILE A 18 14.00 -3.93 5.51
N GLU A 19 12.92 -3.17 5.53
CA GLU A 19 11.69 -3.50 6.25
C GLU A 19 11.04 -4.77 5.71
N GLN A 20 10.95 -4.93 4.39
CA GLN A 20 10.39 -6.13 3.78
C GLN A 20 11.15 -7.40 4.17
N ALA A 21 12.49 -7.39 4.09
CA ALA A 21 13.28 -8.54 4.51
C ALA A 21 13.10 -8.87 6.00
N PHE A 22 12.90 -7.84 6.83
CA PHE A 22 12.66 -8.04 8.24
C PHE A 22 11.33 -8.76 8.51
N TRP A 23 10.19 -8.24 8.04
CA TRP A 23 8.89 -8.82 8.39
C TRP A 23 8.60 -10.14 7.67
N THR A 24 9.18 -10.37 6.49
CA THR A 24 8.97 -11.60 5.72
C THR A 24 9.90 -12.74 6.12
N GLY A 25 11.07 -12.46 6.71
CA GLY A 25 12.06 -13.51 7.01
C GLY A 25 12.68 -13.44 8.40
N ILE A 26 13.21 -12.28 8.81
CA ILE A 26 13.93 -12.17 10.10
C ILE A 26 12.97 -12.33 11.27
N TYR A 27 11.89 -11.53 11.29
CA TYR A 27 10.92 -11.56 12.38
C TYR A 27 10.20 -12.91 12.52
N PRO A 28 9.72 -13.54 11.43
CA PRO A 28 9.21 -14.90 11.48
C PRO A 28 10.26 -15.89 12.03
N THR A 29 11.52 -15.81 11.60
CA THR A 29 12.61 -16.65 12.13
C THR A 29 12.76 -16.48 13.64
N CYS A 30 12.71 -15.25 14.14
CA CYS A 30 12.78 -14.97 15.57
C CYS A 30 11.63 -15.66 16.34
N ILE A 31 10.42 -15.66 15.79
CA ILE A 31 9.27 -16.37 16.38
C ILE A 31 9.52 -17.88 16.42
N SER A 32 9.99 -18.46 15.30
CA SER A 32 10.30 -19.90 15.22
C SER A 32 11.39 -20.31 16.24
N PHE A 33 12.38 -19.44 16.44
CA PHE A 33 13.54 -19.72 17.29
C PHE A 33 13.32 -19.41 18.78
N THR A 34 12.25 -18.71 19.14
CA THR A 34 11.91 -18.40 20.54
C THR A 34 11.09 -19.54 21.16
N GLN A 35 11.74 -20.48 21.84
CA GLN A 35 11.11 -21.70 22.36
C GLN A 35 10.07 -21.43 23.46
N LYS A 36 10.18 -20.30 24.16
CA LYS A 36 9.21 -19.88 25.18
C LYS A 36 7.83 -19.50 24.63
N LEU A 37 7.70 -19.26 23.32
CA LEU A 37 6.40 -18.97 22.69
C LEU A 37 5.49 -20.20 22.61
N GLY A 38 6.05 -21.41 22.69
CA GLY A 38 5.26 -22.64 22.73
C GLY A 38 5.98 -23.82 22.09
N THR A 39 5.32 -24.98 22.09
CA THR A 39 5.88 -26.23 21.57
C THR A 39 5.87 -26.32 20.04
N ASN A 40 4.99 -25.58 19.36
CA ASN A 40 4.86 -25.59 17.90
C ASN A 40 5.15 -24.21 17.29
N THR A 41 6.39 -23.73 17.47
CA THR A 41 6.82 -22.40 16.98
C THR A 41 6.83 -22.28 15.45
N ASN A 42 6.89 -23.40 14.72
CA ASN A 42 6.78 -23.42 13.26
C ASN A 42 5.35 -23.12 12.79
N ALA A 43 4.32 -23.55 13.53
CA ALA A 43 2.95 -23.10 13.26
C ALA A 43 2.78 -21.61 13.58
N LEU A 44 3.43 -21.11 14.65
CA LEU A 44 3.40 -19.68 15.01
C LEU A 44 4.05 -18.80 13.94
N LEU A 45 5.16 -19.24 13.35
CA LEU A 45 5.77 -18.63 12.17
C LEU A 45 4.73 -18.43 11.05
N ALA A 46 4.02 -19.50 10.69
CA ALA A 46 3.01 -19.46 9.63
C ALA A 46 1.83 -18.54 9.98
N LEU A 47 1.34 -18.61 11.23
CA LEU A 47 0.29 -17.71 11.73
C LEU A 47 0.73 -16.24 11.71
N ASN A 48 2.00 -15.96 11.98
CA ASN A 48 2.54 -14.60 11.90
C ASN A 48 2.51 -14.06 10.46
N SER A 49 2.88 -14.89 9.47
CA SER A 49 2.76 -14.51 8.06
C SER A 49 1.30 -14.25 7.65
N VAL A 50 0.36 -15.05 8.16
CA VAL A 50 -1.09 -14.80 7.97
C VAL A 50 -1.49 -13.47 8.61
N ALA A 51 -1.05 -13.19 9.84
CA ALA A 51 -1.33 -11.94 10.53
C ALA A 51 -0.81 -10.72 9.75
N ALA A 52 0.40 -10.79 9.20
CA ALA A 52 0.97 -9.75 8.34
C ALA A 52 0.12 -9.52 7.08
N GLY A 53 -0.31 -10.59 6.40
CA GLY A 53 -1.22 -10.49 5.26
C GLY A 53 -2.56 -9.84 5.62
N LEU A 54 -3.14 -10.18 6.78
CA LEU A 54 -4.36 -9.53 7.28
C LEU A 54 -4.13 -8.04 7.54
N GLY A 55 -2.97 -7.66 8.08
CA GLY A 55 -2.56 -6.27 8.25
C GLY A 55 -2.52 -5.50 6.92
N GLN A 56 -1.93 -6.08 5.88
CA GLN A 56 -1.90 -5.49 4.55
C GLN A 56 -3.31 -5.31 3.95
N VAL A 57 -4.17 -6.33 4.06
CA VAL A 57 -5.57 -6.25 3.61
C VAL A 57 -6.32 -5.16 4.37
N ALA A 58 -6.15 -5.08 5.69
CA ALA A 58 -6.78 -4.05 6.51
C ALA A 58 -6.35 -2.64 6.10
N ALA A 59 -5.06 -2.42 5.83
CA ALA A 59 -4.55 -1.15 5.31
C ALA A 59 -5.15 -0.83 3.92
N GLY A 60 -5.16 -1.80 3.01
CA GLY A 60 -5.74 -1.66 1.67
C GLY A 60 -7.23 -1.31 1.71
N LEU A 61 -8.01 -1.96 2.58
CA LEU A 61 -9.43 -1.64 2.79
C LEU A 61 -9.60 -0.25 3.39
N THR A 62 -8.77 0.11 4.37
CA THR A 62 -8.80 1.44 5.01
C THR A 62 -8.56 2.54 3.97
N PHE A 63 -7.54 2.41 3.13
CA PHE A 63 -7.23 3.45 2.15
C PHE A 63 -8.09 3.37 0.88
N GLY A 64 -8.54 2.18 0.49
CA GLY A 64 -9.39 1.96 -0.68
C GLY A 64 -10.84 2.40 -0.45
N ILE A 65 -11.48 1.95 0.64
CA ILE A 65 -12.89 2.26 0.94
C ILE A 65 -13.02 3.72 1.39
N LEU A 66 -12.08 4.24 2.19
CA LEU A 66 -12.10 5.64 2.62
C LEU A 66 -11.41 6.57 1.61
N GLY A 67 -11.21 6.17 0.35
CA GLY A 67 -10.40 6.88 -0.64
C GLY A 67 -10.66 8.39 -0.74
N THR A 68 -11.91 8.85 -0.59
CA THR A 68 -12.25 10.28 -0.57
C THR A 68 -11.76 11.03 0.69
N ARG A 69 -11.79 10.38 1.86
CA ARG A 69 -11.19 10.89 3.11
C ARG A 69 -9.67 10.76 3.10
N THR A 70 -9.14 9.63 2.63
CA THR A 70 -7.71 9.36 2.46
C THR A 70 -7.05 10.44 1.58
N ARG A 71 -7.70 10.85 0.48
CA ARG A 71 -7.21 11.94 -0.38
C ARG A 71 -7.16 13.29 0.33
N ARG A 72 -8.02 13.54 1.33
CA ARG A 72 -7.98 14.76 2.16
C ARG A 72 -6.89 14.71 3.23
N ILE A 73 -6.52 13.52 3.71
CA ILE A 73 -5.46 13.32 4.73
C ILE A 73 -4.07 13.61 4.16
N GLY A 74 -3.85 13.31 2.87
CA GLY A 74 -2.56 13.53 2.20
C GLY A 74 -1.60 12.34 2.35
N ARG A 75 -0.70 12.19 1.37
CA ARG A 75 0.23 11.04 1.30
C ARG A 75 1.25 11.05 2.43
N ASP A 76 1.74 12.24 2.77
CA ASP A 76 2.71 12.45 3.85
C ASP A 76 2.15 12.08 5.23
N ALA A 77 0.90 12.38 5.52
CA ALA A 77 0.26 11.99 6.77
C ALA A 77 0.11 10.46 6.89
N ILE A 78 -0.18 9.76 5.79
CA ILE A 78 -0.29 8.29 5.78
C ILE A 78 1.08 7.65 5.95
N VAL A 79 2.12 8.17 5.29
CA VAL A 79 3.51 7.71 5.48
C VAL A 79 3.96 7.95 6.93
N PHE A 80 3.64 9.11 7.50
CA PHE A 80 3.95 9.41 8.90
C PHE A 80 3.26 8.43 9.86
N MET A 81 1.98 8.12 9.64
CA MET A 81 1.26 7.12 10.42
C MET A 81 1.93 5.73 10.31
N GLY A 82 2.30 5.31 9.09
CA GLY A 82 3.04 4.06 8.87
C GLY A 82 4.38 4.02 9.58
N ALA A 83 5.13 5.13 9.57
CA ALA A 83 6.39 5.27 10.31
C ALA A 83 6.17 5.13 11.82
N VAL A 84 5.21 5.85 12.40
CA VAL A 84 4.89 5.77 13.84
C VAL A 84 4.48 4.34 14.24
N LEU A 85 3.63 3.69 13.43
CA LEU A 85 3.23 2.30 13.67
C LEU A 85 4.43 1.36 13.66
N HIS A 86 5.36 1.52 12.72
CA HIS A 86 6.60 0.73 12.70
C HIS A 86 7.47 0.98 13.94
N LEU A 87 7.67 2.24 14.35
CA LEU A 87 8.46 2.55 15.55
C LEU A 87 7.87 1.90 16.82
N LEU A 88 6.54 1.98 16.99
CA LEU A 88 5.85 1.32 18.11
C LEU A 88 6.00 -0.20 18.03
N THR A 89 5.88 -0.76 16.83
CA THR A 89 6.01 -2.21 16.60
C THR A 89 7.43 -2.69 16.87
N PHE A 90 8.46 -1.94 16.47
CA PHE A 90 9.85 -2.27 16.76
C PHE A 90 10.12 -2.29 18.28
N ALA A 91 9.55 -1.33 19.01
CA ALA A 91 9.64 -1.34 20.47
C ALA A 91 8.93 -2.56 21.08
N MET A 92 7.73 -2.90 20.62
CA MET A 92 6.99 -4.09 21.08
C MET A 92 7.76 -5.39 20.78
N ILE A 93 8.39 -5.49 19.60
CA ILE A 93 9.22 -6.64 19.23
C ILE A 93 10.43 -6.75 20.15
N TYR A 94 11.13 -5.65 20.42
CA TYR A 94 12.26 -5.63 21.35
C TYR A 94 11.85 -6.09 22.76
N MET A 95 10.70 -5.65 23.24
CA MET A 95 10.20 -6.04 24.56
C MET A 95 9.83 -7.53 24.64
N ASN A 96 9.30 -8.10 23.55
CA ASN A 96 8.68 -9.42 23.53
C ASN A 96 9.60 -10.55 23.05
N ILE A 97 10.56 -10.28 22.17
CA ILE A 97 11.39 -11.29 21.51
C ILE A 97 12.85 -11.22 22.01
N PRO A 98 13.51 -12.36 22.26
CA PRO A 98 14.90 -12.38 22.72
C PRO A 98 15.89 -11.86 21.67
N ASP A 99 16.97 -11.24 22.14
CA ASP A 99 17.95 -10.58 21.27
C ASP A 99 18.73 -11.55 20.35
N ASN A 100 18.97 -12.78 20.83
CA ASN A 100 19.67 -13.82 20.08
C ASN A 100 18.75 -14.61 19.13
N ALA A 101 17.43 -14.34 19.11
CA ALA A 101 16.46 -15.10 18.33
C ALA A 101 16.70 -15.13 16.80
N PRO A 102 17.28 -14.11 16.13
CA PRO A 102 17.65 -14.22 14.72
C PRO A 102 18.79 -15.20 14.44
N LEU A 103 19.63 -15.48 15.44
CA LEU A 103 20.88 -16.23 15.27
C LEU A 103 20.71 -17.71 15.59
N GLN A 104 19.95 -18.02 16.65
CA GLN A 104 19.81 -19.38 17.14
C GLN A 104 18.52 -19.56 17.94
N LYS A 105 18.13 -20.83 18.11
CA LYS A 105 17.05 -21.20 19.02
C LYS A 105 17.43 -20.82 20.45
N THR A 106 16.51 -20.19 21.16
CA THR A 106 16.75 -19.68 22.51
C THR A 106 15.55 -19.87 23.43
N THR A 107 15.84 -20.01 24.72
CA THR A 107 14.87 -20.02 25.83
C THR A 107 14.94 -18.72 26.65
N ASP A 108 15.67 -17.71 26.17
CA ASP A 108 15.78 -16.41 26.81
C ASP A 108 14.43 -15.69 26.85
N CYS A 109 14.31 -14.69 27.73
CA CYS A 109 13.17 -13.78 27.71
C CYS A 109 13.37 -12.69 26.64
N GLY A 110 12.30 -11.96 26.31
CA GLY A 110 12.44 -10.72 25.54
C GLY A 110 13.19 -9.65 26.33
N GLY A 111 13.39 -8.48 25.73
CA GLY A 111 14.13 -7.39 26.38
C GLY A 111 13.54 -6.95 27.72
N ILE A 112 12.21 -7.08 27.89
CA ILE A 112 11.50 -6.70 29.12
C ILE A 112 10.46 -7.74 29.54
N LEU A 113 9.75 -8.34 28.58
CA LEU A 113 8.63 -9.26 28.83
C LEU A 113 9.03 -10.72 28.61
N SER A 114 8.31 -11.62 29.27
CA SER A 114 8.31 -13.02 28.86
C SER A 114 7.63 -13.14 27.50
N PRO A 115 8.18 -13.89 26.53
CA PRO A 115 7.64 -13.95 25.17
C PRO A 115 6.16 -14.34 25.14
N SER A 116 5.35 -13.50 24.53
CA SER A 116 3.91 -13.67 24.36
C SER A 116 3.55 -13.86 22.89
N VAL A 117 2.78 -14.91 22.61
CA VAL A 117 2.27 -15.23 21.27
C VAL A 117 1.35 -14.12 20.76
N ALA A 118 0.47 -13.59 21.62
CA ALA A 118 -0.47 -12.54 21.24
C ALA A 118 0.28 -11.29 20.77
N ILE A 119 1.29 -10.85 21.52
CA ILE A 119 2.11 -9.69 21.13
C ILE A 119 2.86 -9.97 19.83
N ALA A 120 3.37 -11.19 19.65
CA ALA A 120 4.09 -11.56 18.42
C ALA A 120 3.19 -11.46 17.18
N LEU A 121 1.98 -12.04 17.24
CA LEU A 121 1.03 -11.98 16.12
C LEU A 121 0.52 -10.56 15.86
N VAL A 122 0.29 -9.77 16.91
CA VAL A 122 -0.08 -8.36 16.78
C VAL A 122 1.04 -7.58 16.07
N CYS A 123 2.29 -7.79 16.45
CA CYS A 123 3.44 -7.15 15.78
C CYS A 123 3.52 -7.56 14.31
N GLY A 124 3.31 -8.84 13.97
CA GLY A 124 3.24 -9.30 12.59
C GLY A 124 2.17 -8.55 11.78
N GLY A 125 0.96 -8.41 12.33
CA GLY A 125 -0.12 -7.64 11.71
C GLY A 125 0.20 -6.16 11.55
N LEU A 126 0.81 -5.52 12.56
CA LEU A 126 1.19 -4.11 12.50
C LEU A 126 2.32 -3.84 11.49
N LEU A 127 3.30 -4.74 11.37
CA LEU A 127 4.32 -4.69 10.32
C LEU A 127 3.67 -4.74 8.94
N GLY A 128 2.78 -5.70 8.69
CA GLY A 128 2.06 -5.79 7.41
C GLY A 128 1.20 -4.56 7.11
N PHE A 129 0.53 -4.01 8.12
CA PHE A 129 -0.26 -2.79 7.96
C PHE A 129 0.61 -1.58 7.59
N GLY A 130 1.75 -1.40 8.28
CA GLY A 130 2.65 -0.29 8.02
C GLY A 130 3.39 -0.43 6.69
N ASP A 131 3.82 -1.65 6.30
CA ASP A 131 4.37 -1.95 4.97
C ASP A 131 3.40 -1.53 3.86
N ALA A 132 2.11 -1.85 4.01
CA ALA A 132 1.08 -1.41 3.07
C ALA A 132 0.93 0.13 3.04
N CYS A 133 0.99 0.80 4.19
CA CYS A 133 0.99 2.27 4.23
C CYS A 133 2.13 2.86 3.38
N TRP A 134 3.36 2.37 3.58
CA TRP A 134 4.53 2.85 2.83
C TRP A 134 4.42 2.56 1.34
N ASN A 135 4.20 1.30 0.98
CA ASN A 135 4.18 0.88 -0.42
C ASN A 135 3.05 1.57 -1.19
N THR A 136 1.81 1.60 -0.66
CA THR A 136 0.69 2.27 -1.33
C THR A 136 0.98 3.74 -1.61
N GLN A 137 1.55 4.48 -0.65
CA GLN A 137 1.85 5.89 -0.87
C GLN A 137 3.03 6.10 -1.84
N ILE A 138 4.02 5.21 -1.86
CA ILE A 138 5.09 5.23 -2.87
C ILE A 138 4.52 4.96 -4.27
N TYR A 139 3.65 3.95 -4.44
CA TYR A 139 2.99 3.68 -5.71
C TYR A 139 2.20 4.90 -6.18
N SER A 140 1.37 5.49 -5.32
CA SER A 140 0.63 6.72 -5.63
C SER A 140 1.54 7.89 -5.98
N PHE A 141 2.66 8.07 -5.26
CA PHE A 141 3.64 9.10 -5.57
C PHE A 141 4.25 8.94 -6.96
N LEU A 142 4.67 7.73 -7.30
CA LEU A 142 5.29 7.43 -8.59
C LEU A 142 4.31 7.58 -9.75
N CYS A 143 3.07 7.10 -9.59
CA CYS A 143 2.02 7.29 -10.59
C CYS A 143 1.72 8.77 -10.86
N ASP A 144 1.68 9.60 -9.82
CA ASP A 144 1.32 11.01 -9.97
C ASP A 144 2.47 11.88 -10.48
N ARG A 145 3.72 11.60 -10.08
CA ARG A 145 4.87 12.48 -10.35
C ARG A 145 5.79 12.01 -11.46
N TYR A 146 5.65 10.76 -11.88
CA TYR A 146 6.39 10.15 -12.97
C TYR A 146 5.45 9.46 -13.96
N SER A 147 4.23 9.96 -14.17
CA SER A 147 3.21 9.35 -15.06
C SER A 147 3.78 8.95 -16.42
N ASP A 148 4.53 9.85 -17.05
CA ASP A 148 5.10 9.68 -18.40
C ASP A 148 6.27 8.70 -18.44
N ARG A 149 6.85 8.41 -17.29
CA ARG A 149 8.05 7.56 -17.10
C ARG A 149 7.89 6.60 -15.92
N SER A 150 6.66 6.11 -15.76
CA SER A 150 6.24 5.40 -14.55
C SER A 150 6.90 4.04 -14.47
N SER A 151 7.02 3.34 -15.61
CA SER A 151 7.72 2.06 -15.73
C SER A 151 9.17 2.16 -15.24
N GLU A 152 9.90 3.21 -15.61
CA GLU A 152 11.30 3.35 -15.23
C GLU A 152 11.45 3.77 -13.77
N ALA A 153 10.53 4.60 -13.26
CA ALA A 153 10.49 4.94 -11.84
C ALA A 153 10.17 3.71 -10.97
N PHE A 154 9.24 2.86 -11.41
CA PHE A 154 8.95 1.59 -10.75
C PHE A 154 10.11 0.60 -10.82
N ALA A 155 10.84 0.56 -11.94
CA ALA A 155 12.05 -0.25 -12.07
C ALA A 155 13.11 0.17 -11.05
N ILE A 156 13.35 1.47 -10.88
CA ILE A 156 14.28 2.00 -9.86
C ILE A 156 13.81 1.62 -8.45
N PHE A 157 12.51 1.80 -8.16
CA PHE A 157 11.93 1.40 -6.88
C PHE A 157 12.19 -0.07 -6.56
N LYS A 158 11.83 -0.97 -7.48
CA LYS A 158 12.00 -2.42 -7.29
C LYS A 158 13.46 -2.84 -7.26
N PHE A 159 14.34 -2.15 -7.99
CA PHE A 159 15.78 -2.38 -7.94
C PHE A 159 16.34 -2.10 -6.53
N TYR A 160 16.11 -0.92 -5.97
CA TYR A 160 16.61 -0.58 -4.63
C TYR A 160 15.95 -1.44 -3.55
N GLN A 161 14.63 -1.63 -3.62
CA GLN A 161 13.91 -2.48 -2.67
C GLN A 161 14.51 -3.90 -2.64
N SER A 162 14.71 -4.52 -3.81
CA SER A 162 15.26 -5.88 -3.88
C SER A 162 16.74 -5.96 -3.48
N LEU A 163 17.54 -4.96 -3.88
CA LEU A 163 18.96 -4.89 -3.53
C LEU A 163 19.16 -4.83 -2.01
N LEU A 164 18.39 -3.97 -1.33
CA LEU A 164 18.51 -3.81 0.12
C LEU A 164 17.91 -5.00 0.87
N SER A 165 16.79 -5.58 0.40
CA SER A 165 16.29 -6.85 0.96
C SER A 165 17.33 -7.96 0.89
N CYS A 166 18.02 -8.08 -0.25
CA CYS A 166 19.09 -9.06 -0.45
C CYS A 166 20.25 -8.84 0.54
N ALA A 167 20.71 -7.60 0.68
CA ALA A 167 21.75 -7.25 1.63
C ALA A 167 21.37 -7.64 3.07
N VAL A 168 20.12 -7.37 3.47
CA VAL A 168 19.58 -7.73 4.79
C VAL A 168 19.56 -9.23 5.00
N PHE A 169 19.11 -10.02 4.03
CA PHE A 169 19.16 -11.47 4.13
C PHE A 169 20.60 -11.99 4.28
N PHE A 170 21.57 -11.38 3.60
CA PHE A 170 22.97 -11.78 3.68
C PHE A 170 23.55 -11.63 5.10
N TYR A 171 23.28 -10.53 5.80
CA TYR A 171 23.77 -10.31 7.17
C TYR A 171 22.80 -10.78 8.27
N SER A 172 21.60 -11.25 7.91
CA SER A 172 20.51 -11.57 8.85
C SER A 172 20.92 -12.51 9.98
N SER A 173 21.69 -13.56 9.65
CA SER A 173 22.17 -14.59 10.57
C SER A 173 23.46 -14.21 11.32
N LEU A 174 23.98 -12.99 11.12
CA LEU A 174 25.18 -12.48 11.78
C LEU A 174 24.86 -11.43 12.84
N LEU A 175 23.72 -10.74 12.73
CA LEU A 175 23.33 -9.66 13.62
C LEU A 175 22.22 -10.07 14.60
N LYS A 176 22.35 -9.58 15.84
CA LYS A 176 21.31 -9.70 16.87
C LYS A 176 20.08 -8.85 16.55
N LEU A 177 18.96 -9.16 17.19
CA LEU A 177 17.68 -8.49 16.95
C LEU A 177 17.75 -6.99 17.18
N SER A 178 18.44 -6.55 18.24
CA SER A 178 18.59 -5.13 18.58
C SER A 178 19.22 -4.32 17.45
N TRP A 179 20.18 -4.92 16.72
CA TRP A 179 20.84 -4.27 15.58
C TRP A 179 19.91 -4.18 14.37
N HIS A 180 19.13 -5.23 14.08
CA HIS A 180 18.09 -5.18 13.05
C HIS A 180 17.08 -4.08 13.33
N LEU A 181 16.58 -4.00 14.57
CA LEU A 181 15.63 -2.98 15.00
C LEU A 181 16.23 -1.57 14.99
N LEU A 182 17.51 -1.39 15.35
CA LEU A 182 18.18 -0.11 15.27
C LEU A 182 18.34 0.37 13.82
N ILE A 183 18.74 -0.53 12.91
CA ILE A 183 18.82 -0.23 11.47
C ILE A 183 17.44 0.20 10.96
N LEU A 184 16.39 -0.55 11.30
CA LEU A 184 15.01 -0.22 10.92
C LEU A 184 14.55 1.12 11.48
N LEU A 185 14.85 1.42 12.75
CA LEU A 185 14.53 2.68 13.40
C LEU A 185 15.16 3.87 12.64
N VAL A 186 16.48 3.82 12.41
CA VAL A 186 17.23 4.90 11.77
C VAL A 186 16.80 5.08 10.32
N THR A 187 16.65 3.98 9.58
CA THR A 187 16.24 4.02 8.17
C THR A 187 14.78 4.44 7.99
N SER A 188 13.88 4.06 8.92
CA SER A 188 12.47 4.50 8.92
C SER A 188 12.36 6.01 9.12
N LEU A 189 13.07 6.55 10.12
CA LEU A 189 13.09 7.99 10.39
C LEU A 189 13.68 8.77 9.20
N THR A 190 14.78 8.27 8.64
CA THR A 190 15.42 8.86 7.46
C THR A 190 14.47 8.84 6.26
N ALA A 191 13.82 7.71 5.98
CA ALA A 191 12.86 7.57 4.90
C ALA A 191 11.66 8.50 5.09
N ALA A 192 11.16 8.67 6.32
CA ALA A 192 10.02 9.55 6.59
C ALA A 192 10.38 11.01 6.32
N VAL A 193 11.56 11.46 6.77
CA VAL A 193 12.08 12.80 6.47
C VAL A 193 12.28 12.97 4.97
N CYS A 194 12.94 12.03 4.29
CA CYS A 194 13.16 12.08 2.85
C CYS A 194 11.85 12.18 2.05
N PHE A 195 10.86 11.34 2.40
CA PHE A 195 9.54 11.36 1.76
C PHE A 195 8.83 12.69 2.00
N PHE A 196 8.83 13.19 3.24
CA PHE A 196 8.22 14.48 3.58
C PHE A 196 8.86 15.64 2.81
N LEU A 197 10.20 15.65 2.73
CA LEU A 197 10.93 16.67 1.97
C LEU A 197 10.55 16.63 0.49
N ILE A 198 10.52 15.45 -0.13
CA ILE A 198 10.16 15.33 -1.54
C ILE A 198 8.71 15.71 -1.78
N GLU A 199 7.79 15.27 -0.92
CA GLU A 199 6.36 15.52 -1.10
C GLU A 199 6.03 17.02 -0.96
N ARG A 200 6.63 17.70 0.02
CA ARG A 200 6.36 19.12 0.32
C ARG A 200 7.17 20.09 -0.53
N PHE A 201 8.44 19.79 -0.85
CA PHE A 201 9.31 20.69 -1.61
C PHE A 201 9.34 20.41 -3.12
N ALA A 202 8.73 19.31 -3.59
CA ALA A 202 8.47 19.19 -5.02
C ALA A 202 7.37 20.19 -5.40
N SER A 203 7.76 21.31 -6.01
CA SER A 203 6.84 22.28 -6.61
C SER A 203 5.69 21.57 -7.32
N PRO A 204 4.44 22.08 -7.24
CA PRO A 204 3.34 21.52 -8.00
C PRO A 204 3.80 21.39 -9.45
N VAL A 205 3.63 20.19 -10.01
CA VAL A 205 3.88 19.94 -11.42
C VAL A 205 3.05 20.98 -12.16
N ARG A 206 3.70 21.97 -12.77
CA ARG A 206 3.05 22.76 -13.80
C ARG A 206 2.74 21.72 -14.86
N VAL A 207 1.45 21.46 -15.07
CA VAL A 207 1.00 20.92 -16.35
C VAL A 207 1.58 21.90 -17.36
N GLU A 208 2.62 21.50 -18.07
CA GLU A 208 3.02 22.19 -19.28
C GLU A 208 1.82 21.99 -20.19
N GLU A 209 0.92 22.99 -20.24
CA GLU A 209 0.05 23.15 -21.39
C GLU A 209 1.02 23.25 -22.57
N THR A 210 1.13 22.15 -23.32
CA THR A 210 1.78 22.16 -24.62
C THR A 210 1.16 23.30 -25.42
N PRO A 211 1.93 24.31 -25.86
CA PRO A 211 1.42 25.34 -26.75
C PRO A 211 1.03 24.65 -28.05
N ASP A 212 -0.25 24.76 -28.40
CA ASP A 212 -0.83 24.52 -29.72
C ASP A 212 -0.46 23.18 -30.40
N ALA A 213 -1.19 22.12 -30.03
CA ALA A 213 -1.64 21.18 -31.05
C ALA A 213 -2.86 21.82 -31.73
N GLU A 214 -2.67 22.17 -33.01
CA GLU A 214 -3.66 22.74 -33.92
C GLU A 214 -5.10 22.29 -33.60
N ALA A 215 -5.98 23.28 -33.47
CA ALA A 215 -7.42 23.08 -33.36
C ALA A 215 -7.88 22.06 -34.41
N PRO A 216 -8.60 20.98 -34.03
CA PRO A 216 -9.15 20.09 -35.03
C PRO A 216 -10.12 20.86 -35.90
N LEU A 217 -9.79 20.86 -37.19
CA LEU A 217 -10.55 21.42 -38.30
C LEU A 217 -12.05 21.14 -38.13
N ASN A 218 -12.85 22.22 -38.08
CA ASN A 218 -14.30 22.29 -38.28
C ASN A 218 -15.03 20.93 -38.42
N LEU A 219 -15.38 20.30 -37.30
CA LEU A 219 -16.42 19.29 -37.32
C LEU A 219 -17.77 20.02 -37.46
N LYS A 220 -18.26 20.13 -38.70
CA LYS A 220 -19.66 20.47 -38.99
C LYS A 220 -20.53 19.62 -38.05
N ARG A 221 -21.32 20.29 -37.21
CA ARG A 221 -22.37 19.68 -36.39
C ARG A 221 -23.31 18.94 -37.33
N ILE A 222 -23.12 17.62 -37.47
CA ILE A 222 -24.12 16.75 -38.06
C ILE A 222 -25.15 16.54 -36.94
N ASP A 223 -26.21 17.34 -36.95
CA ASP A 223 -27.39 17.11 -36.14
C ASP A 223 -28.02 15.78 -36.56
N TYR A 224 -27.65 14.70 -35.89
CA TYR A 224 -28.37 13.44 -35.99
C TYR A 224 -29.66 13.56 -35.15
N ARG A 225 -30.73 14.05 -35.76
CA ARG A 225 -32.09 13.93 -35.24
C ARG A 225 -32.63 12.55 -35.67
N PRO A 226 -33.00 11.65 -34.75
CA PRO A 226 -33.75 10.46 -35.15
C PRO A 226 -35.12 10.91 -35.70
N LYS A 227 -35.41 10.57 -36.96
CA LYS A 227 -36.74 10.74 -37.56
C LYS A 227 -37.68 9.74 -36.88
N ILE A 228 -38.37 10.19 -35.84
CA ILE A 228 -39.61 9.54 -35.39
C ILE A 228 -40.69 9.97 -36.39
N SER A 229 -41.09 9.05 -37.26
CA SER A 229 -42.21 9.22 -38.19
C SER A 229 -43.52 9.22 -37.40
N SER A 230 -44.02 10.40 -37.05
CA SER A 230 -45.39 10.59 -36.56
C SER A 230 -46.37 10.58 -37.74
N SER A 231 -46.98 9.43 -37.99
CA SER A 231 -48.21 9.32 -38.78
C SER A 231 -49.26 8.61 -37.94
N VAL A 232 -49.80 9.33 -36.96
CA VAL A 232 -51.07 8.98 -36.32
C VAL A 232 -52.10 9.97 -36.89
N PRO A 233 -53.07 9.51 -37.69
CA PRO A 233 -54.15 10.36 -38.16
C PRO A 233 -55.15 10.63 -37.04
N ASP A 234 -55.57 11.89 -36.97
CA ASP A 234 -56.56 12.44 -36.06
C ASP A 234 -57.93 11.81 -36.37
N VAL A 235 -58.49 11.04 -35.44
CA VAL A 235 -59.85 10.51 -35.53
C VAL A 235 -60.62 10.99 -34.31
N THR A 236 -61.46 11.99 -34.56
CA THR A 236 -62.52 12.51 -33.72
C THR A 236 -63.38 11.40 -33.12
N VAL A 237 -63.48 11.41 -31.79
CA VAL A 237 -64.44 10.62 -31.02
C VAL A 237 -65.82 11.26 -31.16
N THR A 238 -66.70 10.63 -31.93
CA THR A 238 -68.15 10.78 -31.79
C THR A 238 -68.70 9.51 -31.20
N THR A 239 -69.18 9.60 -29.96
CA THR A 239 -70.01 8.60 -29.28
C THR A 239 -71.31 8.40 -30.05
N ASP A 240 -71.63 7.19 -30.49
CA ASP A 240 -72.96 6.62 -30.24
C ASP A 240 -73.11 5.14 -30.62
N GLU A 241 -74.00 4.49 -29.87
CA GLU A 241 -74.72 3.24 -30.16
C GLU A 241 -74.01 1.87 -30.02
N ALA A 242 -74.16 1.34 -28.80
CA ALA A 242 -74.28 -0.08 -28.52
C ALA A 242 -75.56 -0.66 -29.16
N ARG A 243 -75.44 -1.68 -30.03
CA ARG A 243 -76.51 -2.68 -30.23
C ARG A 243 -76.09 -3.89 -31.07
N LYS A 244 -76.36 -5.09 -30.53
CA LYS A 244 -76.72 -6.36 -31.22
C LYS A 244 -75.63 -6.96 -32.14
N HIS A 245 -75.45 -8.26 -32.33
CA HIS A 245 -76.13 -9.53 -32.01
C HIS A 245 -75.02 -10.59 -32.29
N LYS A 246 -74.67 -11.49 -31.38
CA LYS A 246 -75.29 -12.82 -31.21
C LYS A 246 -75.33 -13.67 -32.50
N ASP A 247 -74.55 -14.75 -32.45
CA ASP A 247 -74.70 -16.09 -33.05
C ASP A 247 -75.12 -16.24 -34.52
N SER A 248 -74.32 -16.94 -35.32
CA SER A 248 -74.82 -18.04 -36.16
C SER A 248 -73.70 -18.85 -36.83
N LYS A 249 -73.67 -20.15 -36.46
CA LYS A 249 -73.10 -21.34 -37.11
C LYS A 249 -71.65 -21.70 -36.83
#